data_AF-A0A832NK50-F1
#
_entry.id   AF-A0A832NK50-F1
#
_cell.length_a   1.000
_cell.length_b   1.000
_cell.length_c   1.000
_cell.angle_alpha   90.00
_cell.angle_beta   90.00
_cell.angle_gamma   90.00
#
_symmetry.space_group_name_H-M   'P 1'
#
loop_
_entity.id
_entity.type
_entity.pdbx_description
1 polymer ?
#
loop_
_entity_poly.entity_id
_entity_poly.type
_entity_poly.pdbx_seq_one_letter_code
_entity_poly.pdbx_strand_id
1 'polypeptide(L)'
;MIMDMWYNDKERTLPFNPRSTPTLHDIHIRNVTCEDADQAMVLVGLPESPIHDITLENVTIHARKGVTDEHTENITRANVKLELAPSQPRER
;
A
#
# COMPACT_ATOMS: atom_id res chain seq x y z
N MET A 1 1.82 6.17 3.05
CA MET A 1 0.57 6.08 2.25
C MET A 1 -0.19 4.82 2.62
N ILE A 2 -1.52 4.85 2.75
CA ILE A 2 -2.30 3.67 3.16
C ILE A 2 -3.45 3.46 2.18
N MET A 3 -3.49 2.28 1.57
CA MET A 3 -4.62 1.77 0.80
C MET A 3 -5.01 0.41 1.36
N ASP A 4 -6.19 0.35 1.97
CA ASP A 4 -6.73 -0.82 2.65
C ASP A 4 -8.16 -1.05 2.16
N MET A 5 -8.44 -2.25 1.65
CA MET A 5 -9.75 -2.61 1.10
C MET A 5 -10.69 -3.25 2.14
N TRP A 6 -10.24 -3.45 3.38
CA TRP A 6 -11.08 -4.03 4.43
C TRP A 6 -12.13 -3.02 4.92
N TYR A 7 -13.32 -3.07 4.33
CA TYR A 7 -14.50 -2.34 4.82
C TYR A 7 -15.01 -3.00 6.10
N ASN A 8 -14.68 -2.41 7.27
CA ASN A 8 -15.27 -2.60 8.60
C ASN A 8 -15.79 -4.03 8.92
N ASP A 9 -15.08 -4.72 9.82
CA ASP A 9 -15.15 -6.14 10.20
C ASP A 9 -14.35 -7.10 9.31
N LYS A 10 -13.29 -7.66 9.89
CA LYS A 10 -12.39 -8.68 9.29
C LYS A 10 -13.07 -10.04 9.03
N GLU A 11 -14.40 -10.13 9.13
CA GLU A 11 -15.15 -11.40 9.16
C GLU A 11 -16.42 -11.43 8.27
N ARG A 12 -16.54 -10.58 7.24
CA ARG A 12 -17.60 -10.80 6.24
C ARG A 12 -17.14 -11.80 5.18
N THR A 13 -17.41 -13.09 5.43
CA THR A 13 -17.53 -14.14 4.40
C THR A 13 -18.77 -13.91 3.54
N LEU A 14 -18.88 -12.72 2.94
CA LEU A 14 -19.79 -12.58 1.81
C LEU A 14 -19.21 -13.39 0.65
N PRO A 15 -20.03 -14.14 -0.10
CA PRO A 15 -19.56 -14.73 -1.34
C PRO A 15 -19.01 -13.61 -2.23
N PHE A 16 -17.85 -13.86 -2.84
CA PHE A 16 -17.26 -12.94 -3.81
C PHE A 16 -18.32 -12.49 -4.82
N ASN A 17 -18.59 -11.20 -4.84
CA ASN A 17 -19.57 -10.63 -5.75
C ASN A 17 -18.85 -9.60 -6.64
N PRO A 18 -18.47 -9.96 -7.88
CA PRO A 18 -17.71 -9.07 -8.76
C PRO A 18 -18.45 -7.75 -9.09
N ARG A 19 -19.77 -7.68 -8.86
CA ARG A 19 -20.55 -6.46 -9.06
C ARG A 19 -20.49 -5.49 -7.87
N SER A 20 -20.16 -5.99 -6.68
CA SER A 20 -20.15 -5.21 -5.44
C SER A 20 -18.76 -5.10 -4.81
N THR A 21 -17.84 -6.01 -5.16
CA THR A 21 -16.45 -5.95 -4.73
C THR A 21 -15.74 -4.87 -5.56
N PRO A 22 -15.23 -3.80 -4.92
CA PRO A 22 -14.44 -2.82 -5.64
C PRO A 22 -13.13 -3.46 -6.10
N THR A 23 -12.67 -3.09 -7.29
CA THR A 23 -11.34 -3.45 -7.78
C THR A 23 -10.46 -2.21 -7.68
N LEU A 24 -9.32 -2.30 -7.01
CA LEU A 24 -8.30 -1.26 -7.00
C LEU A 24 -7.23 -1.62 -8.01
N HIS A 25 -7.13 -0.86 -9.09
CA HIS A 25 -6.12 -1.07 -10.12
C HIS A 25 -5.70 0.24 -10.79
N ASP A 26 -4.66 0.17 -11.63
CA ASP A 26 -4.16 1.28 -12.45
C ASP A 26 -3.79 2.51 -11.60
N ILE A 27 -3.01 2.26 -10.53
CA ILE A 27 -2.63 3.28 -9.55
C ILE A 27 -1.29 3.88 -9.94
N HIS A 28 -1.27 5.17 -10.29
CA HIS A 28 -0.05 5.87 -10.68
C HIS A 28 0.33 6.94 -9.66
N ILE A 29 1.45 6.75 -8.98
CA ILE A 29 2.01 7.71 -8.03
C ILE A 29 3.30 8.23 -8.62
N ARG A 30 3.30 9.52 -8.98
CA ARG A 30 4.44 10.16 -9.65
C ARG A 30 4.87 11.45 -8.98
N ASN A 31 6.18 11.69 -8.92
CA ASN A 31 6.77 12.93 -8.42
C ASN A 31 6.32 13.28 -6.98
N VAL A 32 6.35 12.29 -6.10
CA VAL A 32 5.90 12.43 -4.70
C VAL A 32 7.10 12.32 -3.77
N THR A 33 7.24 13.30 -2.88
CA THR A 33 8.14 13.23 -1.73
C THR A 33 7.32 13.18 -0.45
N CYS A 34 7.54 12.16 0.36
CA CYS A 34 6.89 11.96 1.65
C CYS A 34 7.95 12.00 2.75
N GLU A 35 7.84 12.97 3.64
CA GLU A 35 8.76 13.18 4.77
C GLU A 35 8.10 12.75 6.10
N ASP A 36 8.91 12.23 7.03
CA ASP A 36 8.50 11.81 8.40
C ASP A 36 7.23 10.93 8.46
N ALA A 37 7.10 9.96 7.56
CA ALA A 37 6.01 8.99 7.60
C ALA A 37 6.24 7.93 8.70
N ASP A 38 5.21 7.54 9.47
CA ASP A 38 5.37 6.37 10.35
C ASP A 38 5.51 5.08 9.52
N GLN A 39 4.80 5.00 8.39
CA GLN A 39 4.78 3.86 7.48
C GLN A 39 4.89 4.33 6.04
N ALA A 40 5.85 3.80 5.30
CA ALA A 40 6.12 4.21 3.92
C ALA A 40 4.91 3.95 3.02
N MET A 41 4.47 2.69 2.98
CA MET A 41 3.33 2.28 2.16
C MET A 41 2.63 1.06 2.75
N VAL A 42 1.30 1.02 2.63
CA VAL A 42 0.45 -0.14 2.95
C VAL A 42 -0.48 -0.36 1.76
N LEU A 43 -0.43 -1.56 1.18
CA LEU A 43 -1.28 -1.99 0.08
C LEU A 43 -1.93 -3.32 0.48
N VAL A 44 -3.21 -3.31 0.82
CA VAL A 44 -3.92 -4.54 1.22
C VAL A 44 -5.12 -4.76 0.30
N GLY A 45 -4.96 -5.73 -0.60
CA GLY A 45 -6.01 -6.23 -1.48
C GLY A 45 -6.80 -7.39 -0.86
N LEU A 46 -7.70 -7.95 -1.65
CA LEU A 46 -8.47 -9.13 -1.27
C LEU A 46 -7.90 -10.37 -1.99
N PRO A 47 -7.92 -11.56 -1.37
CA PRO A 47 -7.52 -12.80 -2.05
C PRO A 47 -8.24 -13.03 -3.40
N GLU A 48 -9.50 -12.64 -3.50
CA GLU A 48 -10.35 -12.79 -4.68
C GLU A 48 -10.26 -11.62 -5.67
N SER A 49 -9.72 -10.48 -5.25
CA SER A 49 -9.56 -9.27 -6.07
C SER A 49 -8.29 -8.53 -5.63
N PRO A 50 -7.11 -8.99 -6.07
CA PRO A 50 -5.85 -8.36 -5.72
C PRO A 50 -5.76 -6.93 -6.26
N ILE A 51 -4.98 -6.07 -5.61
CA ILE A 51 -4.66 -4.75 -6.14
C ILE A 51 -3.61 -4.92 -7.24
N HIS A 52 -3.85 -4.42 -8.45
CA HIS A 52 -2.93 -4.63 -9.58
C HIS A 52 -2.60 -3.36 -10.36
N ASP A 53 -1.57 -3.42 -11.21
CA ASP A 53 -1.12 -2.32 -12.08
C ASP A 53 -0.76 -1.03 -11.30
N ILE A 54 0.17 -1.17 -10.34
CA ILE A 54 0.64 -0.04 -9.53
C ILE A 54 1.95 0.48 -10.13
N THR A 55 2.01 1.78 -10.44
CA THR A 55 3.22 2.44 -10.95
C THR A 55 3.69 3.52 -9.99
N LEU A 56 4.93 3.38 -9.52
CA LEU A 56 5.63 4.38 -8.72
C LEU A 56 6.76 4.99 -9.56
N GLU A 57 6.72 6.30 -9.80
CA GLU A 57 7.72 7.00 -10.61
C GLU A 57 8.24 8.27 -9.92
N ASN A 58 9.56 8.42 -9.75
CA ASN A 58 10.16 9.57 -9.06
C ASN A 58 9.55 9.79 -7.67
N VAL A 59 9.57 8.75 -6.85
CA VAL A 59 8.98 8.78 -5.50
C VAL A 59 10.07 8.67 -4.45
N THR A 60 10.11 9.61 -3.50
CA THR A 60 11.03 9.58 -2.36
C THR A 60 10.22 9.51 -1.06
N ILE A 61 10.49 8.51 -0.22
CA ILE A 61 9.77 8.32 1.04
C ILE A 61 10.77 8.20 2.18
N HIS A 62 10.65 9.07 3.18
CA HIS A 62 11.35 8.97 4.45
C HIS A 62 10.35 8.48 5.49
N ALA A 63 10.54 7.26 6.01
CA ALA A 63 9.58 6.65 6.92
C ALA A 63 10.23 5.90 8.09
N ARG A 64 9.47 5.61 9.15
CA ARG A 64 9.93 4.79 10.29
C ARG A 64 9.78 3.30 10.03
N LYS A 65 8.74 2.92 9.27
CA LYS A 65 8.45 1.55 8.84
C LYS A 65 8.41 1.46 7.31
N GLY A 66 8.74 0.29 6.81
CA GLY A 66 8.86 -0.01 5.38
C GLY A 66 7.53 -0.05 4.62
N VAL A 67 7.53 -0.82 3.54
CA VAL A 67 6.35 -1.11 2.74
C VAL A 67 5.74 -2.42 3.24
N THR A 68 4.42 -2.46 3.34
CA THR A 68 3.63 -3.66 3.56
C THR A 68 2.68 -3.84 2.40
N ASP A 69 2.70 -5.00 1.78
CA ASP A 69 1.78 -5.37 0.71
C ASP A 69 1.20 -6.77 0.94
N GLU A 70 -0.10 -6.90 0.73
CA GLU A 70 -0.87 -8.14 0.85
C GLU A 70 -1.84 -8.21 -0.33
N HIS A 71 -1.86 -9.35 -1.04
CA HIS A 71 -2.69 -9.55 -2.24
C HIS A 71 -2.53 -8.42 -3.28
N THR A 72 -1.29 -8.20 -3.73
CA THR A 72 -0.97 -7.22 -4.77
C THR A 72 -0.21 -7.85 -5.93
N GLU A 73 -0.43 -7.33 -7.15
CA GLU A 73 0.16 -7.82 -8.38
C GLU A 73 0.65 -6.66 -9.26
N ASN A 74 1.62 -6.94 -10.14
CA ASN A 74 2.14 -6.00 -11.13
C ASN A 74 2.50 -4.58 -10.59
N ILE A 75 3.50 -4.52 -9.70
CA ILE A 75 4.03 -3.24 -9.19
C ILE A 75 5.27 -2.84 -10.00
N THR A 76 5.14 -1.75 -10.76
CA THR A 76 6.22 -1.11 -11.49
C THR A 76 6.83 0.03 -10.68
N ARG A 77 8.17 0.10 -10.65
CA ARG A 77 8.92 1.12 -9.91
C ARG A 77 10.00 1.73 -10.81
N ALA A 78 10.01 3.04 -10.92
CA ALA A 78 11.02 3.81 -11.66
C ALA A 78 11.52 4.97 -10.80
N ASN A 79 12.81 5.00 -10.47
CA ASN A 79 13.42 6.04 -9.64
C ASN A 79 12.69 6.24 -8.29
N VAL A 80 12.55 5.15 -7.52
CA VAL A 80 11.92 5.16 -6.19
C VAL A 80 12.99 5.03 -5.12
N LYS A 81 12.96 5.94 -4.13
CA LYS A 81 13.87 5.96 -2.99
C LYS A 81 13.07 5.82 -1.69
N LEU A 82 13.45 4.86 -0.86
CA LEU A 82 12.89 4.66 0.48
C LEU A 82 14.02 4.75 1.50
N GLU A 83 13.92 5.70 2.42
CA GLU A 83 14.83 5.87 3.53
C GLU A 83 14.12 5.59 4.84
N LEU A 84 14.62 4.61 5.58
CA LEU A 84 14.07 4.26 6.87
C LEU A 84 14.81 4.99 7.99
N ALA A 85 14.09 5.81 8.74
CA ALA A 85 14.59 6.39 9.98
C ALA A 85 14.83 5.25 10.99
N PRO A 86 15.94 5.28 11.76
CA PRO A 86 16.17 4.31 12.81
C PRO A 86 14.98 4.36 13.78
N SER A 87 14.33 3.21 13.98
CA SER A 87 13.22 3.08 14.91
C SER A 87 13.70 3.54 16.30
N GLN A 88 13.24 4.70 16.76
CA GLN A 88 13.46 5.06 18.16
C GLN A 88 12.85 3.95 19.04
N PRO A 89 13.60 3.41 20.02
CA PRO A 89 13.05 2.44 20.94
C PRO A 89 11.89 3.13 21.66
N ARG A 90 10.68 2.60 21.49
CA ARG A 90 9.50 3.08 22.20
C ARG A 90 9.72 2.78 23.68
N GLU A 91 10.20 3.76 24.45
CA GLU A 91 10.24 3.70 25.91
C GLU A 91 8.83 3.40 26.43
N ARG A 92 8.76 2.43 27.34
CA ARG A 92 7.53 1.94 27.97
C ARG A 92 7.08 2.86 29.08
#